data_AF-A0A7V4H8Z0-F1
#
_entry.id   AF-A0A7V4H8Z0-F1
#
_cell.length_a   1.000
_cell.length_b   1.000
_cell.length_c   1.000
_cell.angle_alpha   90.00
_cell.angle_beta   90.00
_cell.angle_gamma   90.00
#
_symmetry.space_group_name_H-M   'P 1'
#
loop_
_entity.id
_entity.type
_entity.pdbx_description
1 polymer ?
#
loop_
_entity_poly.entity_id
_entity_poly.type
_entity_poly.pdbx_seq_one_letter_code
_entity_poly.pdbx_strand_id
1 'polypeptide(L)'
;MANKIFVFLTLILTVMFLSGAVFYFDDGYWKDEDHSRIIKFSHKFHLIESGVECIVCHHQAVKSKNSSDDLMGDHESCSPCHEESITENCGYCHIDPENITGINNPERELIFSHELHTSREIECTQCHQGLEKVEYATVDNMPEMSDCNSCHNEKNIENECETCHSDFASLIPPDHLRGVFRKDHKRITRLGGSDVKCSICHTESFCQDCHTGINLDNFGLYKDLMGDPIPRVSIKDSPDELKIQKVHSLNYKYTHGVDAKSRAIDCNVCHERQSFCTECHGSGTLEESKVKPANHREAGFLVLGRGNGGGRHAVLAKRDIEYCSSCHEVEGADPTCMLCHTEDGGIR
;
A
#
# COMPACT_ATOMS: atom_id res chain seq x y z
N MET A 1 -29.96 -43.86 34.79
CA MET A 1 -30.55 -42.83 33.90
C MET A 1 -30.03 -41.42 34.20
N ALA A 2 -29.76 -41.04 35.46
CA ALA A 2 -29.27 -39.71 35.83
C ALA A 2 -27.94 -39.27 35.15
N ASN A 3 -26.98 -40.19 34.97
CA ASN A 3 -25.67 -39.85 34.37
C ASN A 3 -25.74 -39.47 32.87
N LYS A 4 -26.72 -40.00 32.13
CA LYS A 4 -26.87 -39.67 30.69
C LYS A 4 -27.51 -38.29 30.49
N ILE A 5 -28.38 -37.87 31.42
CA ILE A 5 -29.04 -36.56 31.40
C ILE A 5 -28.04 -35.46 31.77
N PHE A 6 -27.14 -35.72 32.74
CA PHE A 6 -26.12 -34.76 33.14
C PHE A 6 -25.10 -34.49 32.02
N VAL A 7 -24.62 -35.53 31.33
CA VAL A 7 -23.70 -35.38 30.18
C VAL A 7 -24.35 -34.62 29.03
N PHE A 8 -25.65 -34.88 28.77
CA PHE A 8 -26.38 -34.20 27.69
C PHE A 8 -26.61 -32.71 28.00
N LEU A 9 -26.93 -32.36 29.26
CA LEU A 9 -27.08 -30.98 29.70
C LEU A 9 -25.75 -30.21 29.64
N THR A 10 -24.63 -30.83 30.04
CA THR A 10 -23.32 -30.19 29.95
C THR A 10 -22.89 -29.94 28.50
N LEU A 11 -23.28 -30.81 27.57
CA LEU A 11 -22.92 -30.70 26.16
C LEU A 11 -23.76 -29.64 25.43
N ILE A 12 -25.03 -29.45 25.84
CA ILE A 12 -25.86 -28.34 25.36
C ILE A 12 -25.33 -27.00 25.89
N LEU A 13 -24.93 -26.94 27.16
CA LEU A 13 -24.40 -25.71 27.76
C LEU A 13 -23.06 -25.29 27.13
N THR A 14 -22.18 -26.23 26.79
CA THR A 14 -20.92 -25.91 26.10
C THR A 14 -21.14 -25.51 24.64
N VAL A 15 -22.11 -26.12 23.94
CA VAL A 15 -22.50 -25.69 22.59
C VAL A 15 -23.13 -24.30 22.60
N MET A 16 -24.00 -23.99 23.57
CA MET A 16 -24.57 -22.65 23.73
C MET A 16 -23.50 -21.59 24.06
N PHE A 17 -22.49 -21.95 24.87
CA PHE A 17 -21.38 -21.06 25.19
C PHE A 17 -20.43 -20.84 23.99
N LEU A 18 -20.24 -21.85 23.13
CA LEU A 18 -19.46 -21.74 21.91
C LEU A 18 -20.20 -20.97 20.79
N SER A 19 -21.54 -21.05 20.74
CA SER A 19 -22.35 -20.25 19.80
C SER A 19 -22.61 -18.81 20.27
N GLY A 20 -22.48 -18.53 21.58
CA GLY A 20 -22.63 -17.19 22.14
C GLY A 20 -21.37 -16.32 22.06
N ALA A 21 -20.23 -16.89 21.65
CA ALA A 21 -18.95 -16.18 21.50
C ALA A 21 -18.66 -15.74 20.07
N VAL A 22 -19.68 -15.66 19.20
CA VAL A 22 -19.60 -14.82 18.00
C VAL A 22 -19.79 -13.39 18.45
N PHE A 23 -18.73 -12.81 19.01
CA PHE A 23 -18.60 -11.37 19.11
C PHE A 23 -18.72 -10.82 17.68
N TYR A 24 -19.88 -10.24 17.38
CA TYR A 24 -20.02 -9.24 16.35
C TYR A 24 -19.06 -8.11 16.76
N PHE A 25 -17.85 -8.14 16.22
CA PHE A 25 -17.05 -6.93 16.08
C PHE A 25 -17.77 -6.08 15.04
N ASP A 26 -18.67 -5.24 15.53
CA ASP A 26 -19.23 -4.12 14.80
C ASP A 26 -18.09 -3.11 14.60
N ASP A 27 -17.41 -3.19 13.45
CA ASP A 27 -16.40 -2.21 12.99
C ASP A 27 -17.10 -0.95 12.41
N GLY A 28 -18.41 -0.78 12.64
CA GLY A 28 -19.29 0.20 12.01
C GLY A 28 -19.39 1.58 12.70
N TYR A 29 -18.52 1.90 13.67
CA TYR A 29 -18.70 3.09 14.51
C TYR A 29 -18.66 4.44 13.77
N TRP A 30 -18.28 4.49 12.48
CA TRP A 30 -18.18 5.74 11.71
C TRP A 30 -18.96 5.77 10.40
N LYS A 31 -19.66 4.68 10.03
CA LYS A 31 -20.22 4.54 8.68
C LYS A 31 -21.64 5.11 8.52
N ASP A 32 -22.33 5.38 9.63
CA ASP A 32 -23.79 5.68 9.61
C ASP A 32 -24.19 6.99 10.31
N GLU A 33 -23.27 7.86 10.71
CA GLU A 33 -23.63 9.14 11.37
C GLU A 33 -23.74 10.29 10.36
N ASP A 34 -24.79 10.25 9.54
CA ASP A 34 -25.24 11.47 8.86
C ASP A 34 -26.03 12.38 9.82
N HIS A 35 -26.28 13.63 9.42
CA HIS A 35 -26.98 14.60 10.28
C HIS A 35 -28.52 14.52 10.18
N SER A 36 -29.08 13.45 9.59
CA SER A 36 -30.53 13.31 9.35
C SER A 36 -31.37 13.28 10.63
N ARG A 37 -30.76 12.92 11.76
CA ARG A 37 -31.41 12.88 13.08
C ARG A 37 -31.41 14.24 13.80
N ILE A 38 -30.63 15.21 13.31
CA ILE A 38 -30.45 16.52 13.94
C ILE A 38 -31.24 17.58 13.18
N ILE A 39 -31.10 17.60 11.85
CA ILE A 39 -31.68 18.63 10.98
C ILE A 39 -32.26 18.02 9.70
N LYS A 40 -33.40 18.55 9.26
CA LYS A 40 -34.01 18.27 7.95
C LYS A 40 -33.32 19.14 6.91
N PHE A 41 -32.45 18.54 6.13
CA PHE A 41 -31.70 19.24 5.09
C PHE A 41 -31.39 18.30 3.93
N SER A 42 -31.26 18.86 2.72
CA SER A 42 -30.89 18.10 1.52
C SER A 42 -29.93 18.88 0.64
N HIS A 43 -28.66 18.45 0.58
CA HIS A 43 -27.66 19.03 -0.34
C HIS A 43 -28.13 18.91 -1.79
N LYS A 44 -28.59 17.73 -2.20
CA LYS A 44 -29.15 17.51 -3.54
C LYS A 44 -30.24 18.50 -3.92
N PHE A 45 -31.21 18.77 -3.03
CA PHE A 45 -32.27 19.74 -3.33
C PHE A 45 -31.72 21.14 -3.52
N HIS A 46 -30.84 21.60 -2.62
CA HIS A 46 -30.31 22.96 -2.67
C HIS A 46 -29.37 23.16 -3.86
N LEU A 47 -28.53 22.18 -4.18
CA LEU A 47 -27.58 22.24 -5.29
C LEU A 47 -28.27 22.06 -6.66
N ILE A 48 -29.14 21.06 -6.81
CA ILE A 48 -29.70 20.67 -8.11
C ILE A 48 -31.04 21.32 -8.41
N GLU A 49 -31.96 21.35 -7.44
CA GLU A 49 -33.32 21.86 -7.68
C GLU A 49 -33.39 23.37 -7.47
N SER A 50 -32.68 23.88 -6.47
CA SER A 50 -32.68 25.31 -6.13
C SER A 50 -31.52 26.09 -6.76
N GLY A 51 -30.45 25.41 -7.22
CA GLY A 51 -29.31 26.05 -7.89
C GLY A 51 -28.49 26.96 -6.98
N VAL A 52 -28.40 26.63 -5.70
CA VAL A 52 -27.67 27.40 -4.69
C VAL A 52 -26.19 27.06 -4.74
N GLU A 53 -25.34 28.09 -4.74
CA GLU A 53 -23.89 27.94 -4.69
C GLU A 53 -23.38 27.57 -3.29
N CYS A 54 -22.30 26.80 -3.20
CA CYS A 54 -21.75 26.29 -1.94
C CYS A 54 -21.46 27.42 -0.92
N ILE A 55 -20.91 28.54 -1.38
CA ILE A 55 -20.49 29.68 -0.54
C ILE A 55 -21.66 30.49 0.03
N VAL A 56 -22.88 30.26 -0.43
CA VAL A 56 -24.07 30.89 0.15
C VAL A 56 -24.29 30.38 1.57
N CYS A 57 -24.11 29.08 1.78
CA CYS A 57 -24.22 28.47 3.10
C CYS A 57 -22.88 28.39 3.82
N HIS A 58 -21.82 28.01 3.12
CA HIS A 58 -20.47 27.84 3.68
C HIS A 58 -19.63 29.11 3.55
N HIS A 59 -20.21 30.28 3.86
CA HIS A 59 -19.65 31.59 3.56
C HIS A 59 -18.30 31.87 4.25
N GLN A 60 -18.02 31.21 5.37
CA GLN A 60 -16.75 31.33 6.09
C GLN A 60 -15.63 30.48 5.49
N ALA A 61 -15.95 29.51 4.62
CA ALA A 61 -14.96 28.61 4.05
C ALA A 61 -13.86 29.36 3.28
N VAL A 62 -14.23 30.34 2.45
CA VAL A 62 -13.26 31.11 1.66
C VAL A 62 -12.30 31.99 2.48
N LYS A 63 -12.55 32.16 3.79
CA LYS A 63 -11.70 32.93 4.72
C LYS A 63 -10.98 32.04 5.74
N SER A 64 -11.29 30.74 5.74
CA SER A 64 -10.78 29.81 6.74
C SER A 64 -9.32 29.47 6.50
N LYS A 65 -8.56 29.49 7.60
CA LYS A 65 -7.12 29.20 7.63
C LYS A 65 -6.78 27.90 8.34
N ASN A 66 -7.73 27.29 9.02
CA ASN A 66 -7.52 26.05 9.77
C ASN A 66 -8.51 24.98 9.34
N SER A 67 -8.07 23.72 9.38
CA SER A 67 -8.90 22.56 9.08
C SER A 67 -10.02 22.33 10.12
N SER A 68 -9.79 22.74 11.36
CA SER A 68 -10.70 22.56 12.49
C SER A 68 -11.69 23.72 12.66
N ASP A 69 -11.68 24.72 11.78
CA ASP A 69 -12.71 25.77 11.80
C ASP A 69 -14.10 25.14 11.55
N ASP A 70 -15.14 25.63 12.23
CA ASP A 70 -16.51 25.26 11.91
C ASP A 70 -16.99 26.06 10.70
N LEU A 71 -17.14 25.36 9.58
CA LEU A 71 -17.51 25.94 8.29
C LEU A 71 -18.90 25.46 7.85
N MET A 72 -19.68 24.88 8.76
CA MET A 72 -21.05 24.48 8.47
C MET A 72 -21.96 25.69 8.26
N GLY A 73 -23.03 25.50 7.49
CA GLY A 73 -24.06 26.53 7.36
C GLY A 73 -24.73 26.79 8.71
N ASP A 74 -24.91 28.05 9.04
CA ASP A 74 -25.57 28.50 10.27
C ASP A 74 -27.00 28.99 10.00
N HIS A 75 -27.67 29.46 11.05
CA HIS A 75 -29.03 29.99 10.95
C HIS A 75 -29.10 31.25 10.06
N GLU A 76 -28.05 32.09 10.12
CA GLU A 76 -27.97 33.31 9.31
C GLU A 76 -27.89 32.98 7.81
N SER A 77 -27.24 31.87 7.46
CA SER A 77 -27.13 31.37 6.08
C SER A 77 -28.46 30.90 5.48
N CYS A 78 -29.39 30.43 6.31
CA CYS A 78 -30.73 29.96 5.88
C CYS A 78 -31.74 31.11 5.73
N SER A 79 -31.53 32.18 6.50
CA SER A 79 -32.50 33.28 6.65
C SER A 79 -32.88 33.99 5.35
N PRO A 80 -31.96 34.26 4.41
CA PRO A 80 -32.29 34.94 3.15
C PRO A 80 -33.35 34.26 2.29
N CYS A 81 -33.56 32.94 2.45
CA CYS A 81 -34.54 32.18 1.67
C CYS A 81 -35.67 31.59 2.52
N HIS A 82 -35.45 31.37 3.83
CA HIS A 82 -36.41 30.71 4.72
C HIS A 82 -36.96 31.61 5.82
N GLU A 83 -36.81 32.94 5.74
CA GLU A 83 -37.23 33.92 6.76
C GLU A 83 -38.64 33.65 7.33
N GLU A 84 -39.64 33.43 6.47
CA GLU A 84 -41.03 33.16 6.91
C GLU A 84 -41.18 31.81 7.64
N SER A 85 -40.31 30.84 7.36
CA SER A 85 -40.39 29.48 7.90
C SER A 85 -39.60 29.29 9.20
N ILE A 86 -38.51 30.04 9.39
CA ILE A 86 -37.58 29.87 10.53
C ILE A 86 -37.88 30.78 11.73
N THR A 87 -38.55 31.91 11.51
CA THR A 87 -38.74 32.94 12.55
C THR A 87 -39.64 32.47 13.70
N GLU A 88 -40.58 31.55 13.44
CA GLU A 88 -41.53 31.07 14.46
C GLU A 88 -41.65 29.53 14.56
N ASN A 89 -41.01 28.78 13.66
CA ASN A 89 -41.12 27.32 13.62
C ASN A 89 -39.76 26.63 13.53
N CYS A 90 -39.11 26.46 14.68
CA CYS A 90 -37.85 25.71 14.78
C CYS A 90 -37.96 24.27 14.22
N GLY A 91 -39.14 23.66 14.31
CA GLY A 91 -39.42 22.31 13.80
C GLY A 91 -39.47 22.19 12.27
N TYR A 92 -39.39 23.32 11.55
CA TYR A 92 -39.21 23.35 10.10
C TYR A 92 -37.90 22.68 9.71
N CYS A 93 -36.81 23.02 10.39
CA CYS A 93 -35.49 22.43 10.17
C CYS A 93 -35.13 21.40 11.26
N HIS A 94 -35.31 21.70 12.54
CA HIS A 94 -34.86 20.83 13.61
C HIS A 94 -35.79 19.63 13.79
N ILE A 95 -35.20 18.43 13.90
CA ILE A 95 -35.95 17.19 14.18
C ILE A 95 -36.54 17.23 15.60
N ASP A 96 -35.74 17.70 16.56
CA ASP A 96 -36.12 17.94 17.95
C ASP A 96 -35.94 19.43 18.29
N PRO A 97 -36.98 20.26 18.11
CA PRO A 97 -36.89 21.69 18.37
C PRO A 97 -36.84 22.04 19.86
N GLU A 98 -37.16 21.10 20.77
CA GLU A 98 -37.10 21.32 22.22
C GLU A 98 -35.68 21.09 22.75
N ASN A 99 -34.88 20.28 22.05
CA ASN A 99 -33.50 19.95 22.42
C ASN A 99 -32.54 20.05 21.22
N ILE A 100 -32.31 21.29 20.76
CA ILE A 100 -31.40 21.56 19.64
C ILE A 100 -29.96 21.31 20.08
N THR A 101 -29.32 20.31 19.48
CA THR A 101 -27.90 20.01 19.67
C THR A 101 -27.08 20.49 18.48
N GLY A 102 -25.90 21.06 18.75
CA GLY A 102 -24.93 21.36 17.71
C GLY A 102 -24.39 20.08 17.07
N ILE A 103 -23.98 20.19 15.81
CA ILE A 103 -23.22 19.14 15.13
C ILE A 103 -21.80 19.15 15.71
N ASN A 104 -21.27 17.97 16.04
CA ASN A 104 -19.91 17.86 16.53
C ASN A 104 -18.92 18.13 15.38
N ASN A 105 -18.05 19.12 15.53
CA ASN A 105 -16.95 19.35 14.62
C ASN A 105 -15.69 18.69 15.18
N PRO A 106 -15.25 17.52 14.65
CA PRO A 106 -14.08 16.84 15.17
C PRO A 106 -12.82 17.66 14.94
N GLU A 107 -11.91 17.64 15.92
CA GLU A 107 -10.56 18.16 15.70
C GLU A 107 -9.85 17.34 14.63
N ARG A 108 -9.20 18.03 13.69
CA ARG A 108 -8.46 17.42 12.59
C ARG A 108 -6.97 17.70 12.77
N GLU A 109 -6.17 16.63 12.78
CA GLU A 109 -4.70 16.72 12.82
C GLU A 109 -4.14 17.03 11.42
N LEU A 110 -4.55 18.18 10.88
CA LEU A 110 -4.21 18.65 9.54
C LEU A 110 -4.05 20.18 9.52
N ILE A 111 -2.92 20.67 9.04
CA ILE A 111 -2.68 22.06 8.69
C ILE A 111 -3.25 22.28 7.29
N PHE A 112 -4.40 22.93 7.21
CA PHE A 112 -5.08 23.21 5.94
C PHE A 112 -5.78 24.57 5.96
N SER A 113 -5.65 25.32 4.87
CA SER A 113 -6.32 26.61 4.67
C SER A 113 -7.22 26.56 3.44
N HIS A 114 -8.52 26.68 3.63
CA HIS A 114 -9.46 26.84 2.52
C HIS A 114 -9.19 28.14 1.74
N GLU A 115 -8.93 29.26 2.43
CA GLU A 115 -8.62 30.55 1.79
C GLU A 115 -7.46 30.44 0.77
N LEU A 116 -6.42 29.69 1.12
CA LEU A 116 -5.26 29.45 0.25
C LEU A 116 -5.64 28.66 -1.02
N HIS A 117 -6.53 27.68 -0.89
CA HIS A 117 -6.94 26.82 -2.01
C HIS A 117 -7.99 27.51 -2.89
N THR A 118 -8.97 28.18 -2.29
CA THR A 118 -10.02 28.90 -3.04
C THR A 118 -9.44 30.12 -3.77
N SER A 119 -8.41 30.78 -3.23
CA SER A 119 -7.71 31.87 -3.93
C SER A 119 -6.94 31.42 -5.18
N ARG A 120 -6.78 30.11 -5.38
CA ARG A 120 -6.18 29.50 -6.57
C ARG A 120 -7.23 28.98 -7.55
N GLU A 121 -8.50 29.40 -7.41
CA GLU A 121 -9.61 28.99 -8.28
C GLU A 121 -9.83 27.46 -8.28
N ILE A 122 -9.58 26.83 -7.12
CA ILE A 122 -9.92 25.42 -6.90
C ILE A 122 -11.39 25.35 -6.48
N GLU A 123 -12.18 24.61 -7.25
CA GLU A 123 -13.61 24.43 -7.01
C GLU A 123 -13.88 23.50 -5.82
N CYS A 124 -14.91 23.79 -5.03
CA CYS A 124 -15.26 23.01 -3.84
C CYS A 124 -15.45 21.51 -4.16
N THR A 125 -16.08 21.22 -5.30
CA THR A 125 -16.41 19.87 -5.74
C THR A 125 -15.21 19.07 -6.25
N GLN A 126 -14.04 19.69 -6.42
CA GLN A 126 -12.82 18.94 -6.73
C GLN A 126 -12.37 18.10 -5.53
N CYS A 127 -12.62 18.59 -4.31
CA CYS A 127 -12.31 17.90 -3.06
C CYS A 127 -13.58 17.29 -2.43
N HIS A 128 -14.68 18.05 -2.35
CA HIS A 128 -15.95 17.60 -1.76
C HIS A 128 -16.86 16.99 -2.83
N GLN A 129 -16.55 15.76 -3.22
CA GLN A 129 -17.22 15.09 -4.34
C GLN A 129 -18.57 14.46 -3.91
N GLY A 130 -19.51 14.39 -4.86
CA GLY A 130 -20.75 13.63 -4.71
C GLY A 130 -21.88 14.30 -3.91
N LEU A 131 -21.69 15.56 -3.47
CA LEU A 131 -22.71 16.31 -2.73
C LEU A 131 -24.01 16.53 -3.51
N GLU A 132 -23.94 16.53 -4.85
CA GLU A 132 -25.09 16.68 -5.73
C GLU A 132 -26.02 15.45 -5.75
N LYS A 133 -25.56 14.32 -5.20
CA LYS A 133 -26.30 13.06 -5.19
C LYS A 133 -26.88 12.69 -3.83
N VAL A 134 -26.49 13.39 -2.77
CA VAL A 134 -26.84 13.04 -1.39
C VAL A 134 -27.75 14.08 -0.77
N GLU A 135 -28.62 13.63 0.14
CA GLU A 135 -29.40 14.55 0.98
C GLU A 135 -28.53 15.04 2.14
N TYR A 136 -27.89 14.11 2.85
CA TYR A 136 -27.01 14.39 3.97
C TYR A 136 -25.56 14.12 3.58
N ALA A 137 -24.68 15.08 3.84
CA ALA A 137 -23.25 14.88 3.67
C ALA A 137 -22.72 13.94 4.75
N THR A 138 -21.79 13.08 4.37
CA THR A 138 -21.14 12.11 5.28
C THR A 138 -19.63 12.22 5.17
N VAL A 139 -18.91 11.39 5.93
CA VAL A 139 -17.46 11.23 5.79
C VAL A 139 -17.03 10.88 4.35
N ASP A 140 -17.88 10.22 3.57
CA ASP A 140 -17.59 9.88 2.16
C ASP A 140 -17.54 11.12 1.25
N ASN A 141 -18.08 12.26 1.68
CA ASN A 141 -18.02 13.53 0.95
C ASN A 141 -16.86 14.42 1.42
N MET A 142 -16.05 13.93 2.37
CA MET A 142 -14.83 14.61 2.80
C MET A 142 -13.65 14.21 1.91
N PRO A 143 -12.71 15.12 1.63
CA PRO A 143 -11.56 14.81 0.80
C PRO A 143 -10.66 13.79 1.48
N GLU A 144 -10.17 12.83 0.70
CA GLU A 144 -9.17 11.88 1.13
C GLU A 144 -7.76 12.41 0.85
N MET A 145 -6.74 11.80 1.47
CA MET A 145 -5.35 12.17 1.21
C MET A 145 -4.96 11.96 -0.27
N SER A 146 -5.61 11.05 -0.99
CA SER A 146 -5.42 10.90 -2.43
C SER A 146 -5.87 12.13 -3.23
N ASP A 147 -6.89 12.85 -2.79
CA ASP A 147 -7.37 14.06 -3.47
C ASP A 147 -6.34 15.18 -3.37
N CYS A 148 -5.72 15.36 -2.19
CA CYS A 148 -4.61 16.29 -2.00
C CYS A 148 -3.43 15.94 -2.94
N ASN A 149 -3.07 14.65 -2.95
CA ASN A 149 -1.97 14.12 -3.74
C ASN A 149 -2.19 14.22 -5.26
N SER A 150 -3.44 14.22 -5.72
CA SER A 150 -3.77 14.35 -7.15
C SER A 150 -3.20 15.63 -7.76
N CYS A 151 -3.12 16.71 -6.98
CA CYS A 151 -2.55 17.98 -7.43
C CYS A 151 -1.13 18.18 -6.92
N HIS A 152 -0.83 17.83 -5.66
CA HIS A 152 0.47 18.11 -5.06
C HIS A 152 1.61 17.29 -5.68
N ASN A 153 1.35 16.05 -6.10
CA ASN A 153 2.35 15.23 -6.81
C ASN A 153 2.54 15.65 -8.28
N GLU A 154 1.46 16.04 -8.96
CA GLU A 154 1.53 16.36 -10.40
C GLU A 154 2.13 17.75 -10.66
N LYS A 155 1.91 18.70 -9.75
CA LYS A 155 2.32 20.09 -9.93
C LYS A 155 3.64 20.46 -9.25
N ASN A 156 4.38 19.49 -8.70
CA ASN A 156 5.61 19.70 -7.91
C ASN A 156 5.44 20.80 -6.83
N ILE A 157 4.30 20.77 -6.14
CA ILE A 157 4.06 21.62 -4.98
C ILE A 157 4.66 20.89 -3.76
N GLU A 158 5.06 21.64 -2.73
CA GLU A 158 5.45 21.05 -1.43
C GLU A 158 4.43 19.97 -1.03
N ASN A 159 4.92 18.75 -0.88
CA ASN A 159 4.13 17.57 -0.54
C ASN A 159 4.86 16.73 0.53
N GLU A 160 5.76 17.37 1.26
CA GLU A 160 6.30 16.83 2.48
C GLU A 160 5.18 16.75 3.51
N CYS A 161 5.12 15.62 4.20
CA CYS A 161 4.03 15.33 5.10
C CYS A 161 3.92 16.38 6.23
N GLU A 162 5.02 17.00 6.67
CA GLU A 162 5.05 18.00 7.74
C GLU A 162 4.44 19.35 7.33
N THR A 163 4.28 19.56 6.02
CA THR A 163 3.58 20.73 5.49
C THR A 163 2.09 20.66 5.80
N CYS A 164 1.55 19.45 5.96
CA CYS A 164 0.14 19.22 6.24
C CYS A 164 -0.13 18.60 7.61
N HIS A 165 0.81 17.88 8.22
CA HIS A 165 0.57 17.21 9.50
C HIS A 165 1.49 17.74 10.59
N SER A 166 0.91 18.23 11.69
CA SER A 166 1.66 18.70 12.85
C SER A 166 2.16 17.57 13.73
N ASP A 167 1.42 16.47 13.84
CA ASP A 167 1.79 15.26 14.58
C ASP A 167 1.71 14.02 13.71
N PHE A 168 2.88 13.51 13.32
CA PHE A 168 3.00 12.27 12.56
C PHE A 168 2.78 11.02 13.39
N ALA A 169 3.03 11.09 14.70
CA ALA A 169 2.96 9.92 15.56
C ALA A 169 1.50 9.45 15.74
N SER A 170 0.54 10.35 15.55
CA SER A 170 -0.91 10.05 15.59
C SER A 170 -1.49 9.59 14.25
N LEU A 171 -0.79 9.72 13.13
CA LEU A 171 -1.27 9.31 11.79
C LEU A 171 -1.21 7.79 11.53
N ILE A 172 -0.97 6.99 12.57
CA ILE A 172 -0.90 5.53 12.44
C ILE A 172 -2.32 4.99 12.26
N PRO A 173 -2.65 4.32 11.14
CA PRO A 173 -3.97 3.76 10.95
C PRO A 173 -4.36 2.78 12.06
N PRO A 174 -5.63 2.71 12.49
CA PRO A 174 -6.05 1.83 13.58
C PRO A 174 -5.71 0.35 13.38
N ASP A 175 -5.66 -0.11 12.12
CA ASP A 175 -5.26 -1.47 11.78
C ASP A 175 -3.78 -1.76 12.08
N HIS A 176 -2.90 -0.75 12.05
CA HIS A 176 -1.48 -0.88 12.40
C HIS A 176 -1.27 -1.04 13.91
N LEU A 177 -2.18 -0.52 14.72
CA LEU A 177 -2.16 -0.65 16.18
C LEU A 177 -2.61 -2.04 16.65
N ARG A 178 -3.12 -2.89 15.74
CA ARG A 178 -3.44 -4.28 16.04
C ARG A 178 -2.14 -5.07 16.14
N GLY A 179 -1.88 -5.70 17.29
CA GLY A 179 -0.68 -6.53 17.53
C GLY A 179 -0.51 -7.74 16.60
N VAL A 180 -1.42 -7.94 15.65
CA VAL A 180 -1.42 -9.00 14.63
C VAL A 180 -1.33 -8.45 13.20
N PHE A 181 -1.24 -7.14 12.98
CA PHE A 181 -1.14 -6.56 11.63
C PHE A 181 -0.06 -7.25 10.79
N ARG A 182 1.13 -7.48 11.35
CA ARG A 182 2.22 -8.21 10.66
C ARG A 182 1.84 -9.62 10.20
N LYS A 183 0.92 -10.31 10.87
CA LYS A 183 0.41 -11.64 10.46
C LYS A 183 -0.72 -11.54 9.44
N ASP A 184 -1.59 -10.55 9.61
CA ASP A 184 -2.84 -10.45 8.86
C ASP A 184 -2.78 -9.48 7.68
N HIS A 185 -1.75 -8.64 7.56
CA HIS A 185 -1.61 -7.67 6.46
C HIS A 185 -1.59 -8.36 5.10
N LYS A 186 -1.00 -9.55 4.98
CA LYS A 186 -1.07 -10.37 3.74
C LYS A 186 -2.51 -10.75 3.38
N ARG A 187 -3.33 -11.06 4.39
CA ARG A 187 -4.74 -11.43 4.19
C ARG A 187 -5.56 -10.19 3.83
N ILE A 188 -5.36 -9.09 4.56
CA ILE A 188 -6.08 -7.83 4.38
C ILE A 188 -5.76 -7.23 3.00
N THR A 189 -4.48 -7.15 2.63
CA THR A 189 -4.05 -6.62 1.31
C THR A 189 -4.52 -7.48 0.15
N ARG A 190 -4.46 -8.81 0.27
CA ARG A 190 -4.95 -9.73 -0.78
C ARG A 190 -6.46 -9.63 -1.01
N LEU A 191 -7.22 -9.34 0.04
CA LEU A 191 -8.68 -9.20 -0.05
C LEU A 191 -9.11 -7.79 -0.42
N GLY A 192 -8.18 -6.85 -0.62
CA GLY A 192 -8.48 -5.45 -0.92
C GLY A 192 -9.14 -4.71 0.25
N GLY A 193 -9.01 -5.22 1.48
CA GLY A 193 -9.68 -4.68 2.67
C GLY A 193 -8.93 -3.56 3.38
N SER A 194 -8.01 -2.87 2.68
CA SER A 194 -7.33 -1.69 3.22
C SER A 194 -7.90 -0.48 2.53
N ASP A 195 -8.65 0.33 3.27
CA ASP A 195 -9.28 1.55 2.74
C ASP A 195 -8.22 2.59 2.34
N VAL A 196 -7.06 2.58 3.02
CA VAL A 196 -5.91 3.44 2.69
C VAL A 196 -4.88 2.67 1.87
N LYS A 197 -4.41 3.26 0.75
CA LYS A 197 -3.30 2.71 -0.04
C LYS A 197 -1.99 2.87 0.74
N CYS A 198 -1.30 1.75 0.99
CA CYS A 198 -0.04 1.74 1.75
C CYS A 198 1.02 2.68 1.18
N SER A 199 1.04 2.85 -0.15
CA SER A 199 1.99 3.70 -0.89
C SER A 199 1.84 5.20 -0.57
N ILE A 200 0.76 5.61 0.08
CA ILE A 200 0.55 6.99 0.53
C ILE A 200 1.50 7.32 1.69
N CYS A 201 1.75 6.36 2.59
CA CYS A 201 2.60 6.55 3.76
C CYS A 201 3.96 5.82 3.64
N HIS A 202 4.02 4.75 2.84
CA HIS A 202 5.20 3.89 2.71
C HIS A 202 5.79 3.93 1.30
N THR A 203 7.11 3.89 1.24
CA THR A 203 7.86 3.78 -0.02
C THR A 203 7.86 2.34 -0.54
N GLU A 204 8.01 2.12 -1.85
CA GLU A 204 8.13 0.77 -2.42
C GLU A 204 9.27 -0.03 -1.77
N SER A 205 10.36 0.64 -1.40
CA SER A 205 11.49 0.04 -0.66
C SER A 205 11.09 -0.59 0.68
N PHE A 206 10.09 -0.05 1.37
CA PHE A 206 9.60 -0.60 2.64
C PHE A 206 9.01 -2.00 2.44
N CYS A 207 8.26 -2.21 1.35
CA CYS A 207 7.72 -3.52 0.99
C CYS A 207 8.86 -4.52 0.73
N GLN A 208 9.90 -4.08 0.02
CA GLN A 208 11.02 -4.91 -0.37
C GLN A 208 11.88 -5.37 0.81
N ASP A 209 12.00 -4.57 1.88
CA ASP A 209 12.80 -4.93 3.06
C ASP A 209 12.35 -6.26 3.70
N CYS A 210 11.05 -6.57 3.63
CA CYS A 210 10.50 -7.85 4.10
C CYS A 210 10.27 -8.86 2.97
N HIS A 211 9.88 -8.42 1.76
CA HIS A 211 9.56 -9.31 0.64
C HIS A 211 10.78 -9.88 -0.09
N THR A 212 11.95 -9.25 0.01
CA THR A 212 13.19 -9.75 -0.59
C THR A 212 13.90 -10.80 0.27
N GLY A 213 13.49 -10.97 1.53
CA GLY A 213 13.99 -12.02 2.42
C GLY A 213 15.43 -11.86 2.92
N ILE A 214 16.16 -10.84 2.44
CA ILE A 214 17.62 -10.67 2.65
C ILE A 214 17.98 -10.36 4.12
N ASN A 215 17.03 -9.88 4.93
CA ASN A 215 17.26 -9.54 6.34
C ASN A 215 16.40 -10.31 7.34
N LEU A 216 15.72 -11.40 6.93
CA LEU A 216 14.85 -12.16 7.83
C LEU A 216 15.61 -12.87 8.97
N ASP A 217 16.92 -13.07 8.82
CA ASP A 217 17.78 -13.67 9.85
C ASP A 217 18.02 -12.75 11.06
N ASN A 218 17.78 -11.44 10.92
CA ASN A 218 17.89 -10.46 12.02
C ASN A 218 16.60 -10.31 12.85
N PHE A 219 15.53 -11.05 12.53
CA PHE A 219 14.23 -10.99 13.22
C PHE A 219 14.04 -12.16 14.21
N GLY A 220 15.11 -12.56 14.89
CA GLY A 220 15.14 -13.75 15.75
C GLY A 220 14.61 -13.57 17.17
N LEU A 221 14.45 -12.34 17.67
CA LEU A 221 13.91 -12.09 19.02
C LEU A 221 12.58 -11.32 18.97
N TYR A 222 11.70 -11.60 19.93
CA TYR A 222 10.42 -10.90 20.11
C TYR A 222 10.56 -9.36 20.15
N LYS A 223 11.69 -8.83 20.60
CA LYS A 223 12.00 -7.39 20.56
C LYS A 223 12.28 -6.83 19.15
N ASP A 224 12.83 -7.65 18.26
CA ASP A 224 13.07 -7.31 16.85
C ASP A 224 11.75 -7.41 16.05
N LEU A 225 10.79 -8.14 16.61
CA LEU A 225 9.40 -8.25 16.16
C LEU A 225 8.46 -7.19 16.76
N MET A 226 8.96 -6.34 17.67
CA MET A 226 8.20 -5.28 18.38
C MET A 226 8.73 -3.86 18.12
N GLY A 227 9.71 -3.69 17.24
CA GLY A 227 10.18 -2.37 16.80
C GLY A 227 9.57 -2.00 15.44
N ASP A 228 8.78 -0.93 15.41
CA ASP A 228 9.19 0.28 14.70
C ASP A 228 8.39 1.46 15.28
N PRO A 229 9.08 2.47 15.85
CA PRO A 229 8.72 3.82 15.45
C PRO A 229 9.94 4.74 15.53
N ILE A 230 10.65 4.91 14.42
CA ILE A 230 11.23 6.23 14.18
C ILE A 230 10.34 6.84 13.10
N PRO A 231 9.69 7.98 13.35
CA PRO A 231 9.15 8.79 12.26
C PRO A 231 10.31 8.98 11.29
N ARG A 232 10.14 8.64 10.02
CA ARG A 232 11.07 9.11 8.99
C ARG A 232 10.86 10.62 8.95
N VAL A 233 11.58 11.32 9.83
CA VAL A 233 11.68 12.76 9.85
C VAL A 233 12.04 13.23 8.45
N SER A 234 11.39 14.34 8.08
CA SER A 234 11.66 15.16 6.90
C SER A 234 13.09 15.01 6.39
N ILE A 235 13.18 14.76 5.09
CA ILE A 235 14.40 14.56 4.31
C ILE A 235 15.34 15.78 4.36
N LYS A 236 14.97 16.87 5.04
CA LYS A 236 15.84 18.05 5.22
C LYS A 236 17.17 17.76 5.94
N ASP A 237 17.27 16.64 6.68
CA ASP A 237 18.51 16.18 7.34
C ASP A 237 19.07 14.85 6.79
N SER A 238 18.47 14.25 5.76
CA SER A 238 19.16 13.20 5.00
C SER A 238 19.79 13.86 3.78
N PRO A 239 21.14 13.86 3.64
CA PRO A 239 21.72 14.22 2.36
C PRO A 239 21.08 13.33 1.29
N ASP A 240 21.04 13.82 0.05
CA ASP A 240 20.67 13.10 -1.18
C ASP A 240 21.50 11.80 -1.36
N GLU A 241 21.39 10.88 -0.40
CA GLU A 241 21.78 9.52 -0.54
C GLU A 241 20.62 8.90 -1.29
N LEU A 242 20.83 8.78 -2.59
CA LEU A 242 20.70 7.45 -3.20
C LEU A 242 21.27 6.45 -2.19
N LYS A 243 20.41 5.96 -1.28
CA LYS A 243 20.63 4.70 -0.61
C LYS A 243 20.67 3.72 -1.76
N ILE A 244 21.87 3.48 -2.27
CA ILE A 244 22.18 2.25 -2.98
C ILE A 244 21.66 1.20 -2.01
N GLN A 245 20.48 0.65 -2.29
CA GLN A 245 19.98 -0.47 -1.55
C GLN A 245 21.02 -1.55 -1.75
N LYS A 246 21.89 -1.71 -0.76
CA LYS A 246 22.92 -2.73 -0.75
C LYS A 246 22.18 -4.04 -0.54
N VAL A 247 21.58 -4.54 -1.62
CA VAL A 247 20.99 -5.88 -1.73
C VAL A 247 22.01 -6.98 -1.42
N HIS A 248 23.29 -6.61 -1.39
CA HIS A 248 24.37 -7.42 -0.88
C HIS A 248 25.55 -6.56 -0.38
N SER A 249 26.44 -7.15 0.43
CA SER A 249 27.57 -6.47 1.06
C SER A 249 28.57 -5.85 0.07
N LEU A 250 29.40 -4.90 0.52
CA LEU A 250 30.49 -4.35 -0.30
C LEU A 250 31.55 -5.39 -0.70
N ASN A 251 31.60 -6.52 0.02
CA ASN A 251 32.49 -7.64 -0.25
C ASN A 251 31.78 -8.79 -1.00
N TYR A 252 30.63 -8.53 -1.63
CA TYR A 252 29.82 -9.56 -2.29
C TYR A 252 30.58 -10.35 -3.36
N LYS A 253 31.62 -9.76 -3.97
CA LYS A 253 32.56 -10.45 -4.85
C LYS A 253 33.11 -11.75 -4.24
N TYR A 254 33.23 -11.85 -2.92
CA TYR A 254 33.77 -13.02 -2.23
C TYR A 254 32.72 -14.01 -1.74
N THR A 255 31.44 -13.62 -1.68
CA THR A 255 30.36 -14.45 -1.09
C THR A 255 29.28 -14.84 -2.10
N HIS A 256 29.14 -14.12 -3.22
CA HIS A 256 28.07 -14.32 -4.21
C HIS A 256 28.05 -15.72 -4.82
N GLY A 257 29.18 -16.45 -4.83
CA GLY A 257 29.23 -17.82 -5.33
C GLY A 257 28.42 -18.82 -4.49
N VAL A 258 28.28 -18.57 -3.18
CA VAL A 258 27.44 -19.39 -2.29
C VAL A 258 25.96 -19.11 -2.58
N ASP A 259 25.60 -17.83 -2.73
CA ASP A 259 24.22 -17.39 -2.95
C ASP A 259 23.71 -17.76 -4.35
N ALA A 260 24.56 -17.65 -5.37
CA ALA A 260 24.26 -18.09 -6.72
C ALA A 260 24.03 -19.61 -6.78
N LYS A 261 24.75 -20.39 -5.96
CA LYS A 261 24.59 -21.86 -5.89
C LYS A 261 23.36 -22.27 -5.09
N SER A 262 23.04 -21.55 -4.02
CA SER A 262 21.87 -21.82 -3.19
C SER A 262 20.56 -21.34 -3.83
N ARG A 263 20.64 -20.47 -4.85
CA ARG A 263 19.50 -19.76 -5.45
C ARG A 263 18.71 -18.96 -4.41
N ALA A 264 19.38 -18.47 -3.38
CA ALA A 264 18.75 -17.70 -2.30
C ALA A 264 18.17 -16.37 -2.82
N ILE A 265 18.76 -15.81 -3.88
CA ILE A 265 18.33 -14.56 -4.52
C ILE A 265 18.28 -14.79 -6.04
N ASP A 266 17.17 -14.43 -6.68
CA ASP A 266 17.12 -14.44 -8.15
C ASP A 266 17.74 -13.16 -8.71
N CYS A 267 19.01 -13.24 -9.04
CA CYS A 267 19.78 -12.11 -9.55
C CYS A 267 19.20 -11.54 -10.86
N ASN A 268 18.44 -12.32 -11.65
CA ASN A 268 17.86 -11.88 -12.91
C ASN A 268 16.83 -10.77 -12.77
N VAL A 269 16.27 -10.61 -11.57
CA VAL A 269 15.29 -9.56 -11.29
C VAL A 269 15.93 -8.18 -11.44
N CYS A 270 17.23 -8.05 -11.14
CA CYS A 270 17.94 -6.78 -11.14
C CYS A 270 19.18 -6.75 -12.05
N HIS A 271 19.81 -7.90 -12.29
CA HIS A 271 21.03 -8.04 -13.08
C HIS A 271 20.82 -9.01 -14.24
N GLU A 272 21.13 -8.55 -15.44
CA GLU A 272 21.19 -9.43 -16.62
C GLU A 272 22.48 -10.28 -16.55
N ARG A 273 22.34 -11.61 -16.47
CA ARG A 273 23.47 -12.54 -16.27
C ARG A 273 24.52 -12.43 -17.36
N GLN A 274 24.10 -12.19 -18.60
CA GLN A 274 24.98 -12.12 -19.76
C GLN A 274 25.89 -10.90 -19.68
N SER A 275 25.36 -9.72 -19.39
CA SER A 275 26.17 -8.49 -19.30
C SER A 275 26.95 -8.42 -17.99
N PHE A 276 26.35 -8.81 -16.86
CA PHE A 276 26.98 -8.64 -15.55
C PHE A 276 27.95 -9.77 -15.17
N CYS A 277 27.54 -11.03 -15.30
CA CYS A 277 28.34 -12.16 -14.84
C CYS A 277 29.46 -12.48 -15.83
N THR A 278 29.19 -12.50 -17.14
CA THR A 278 30.20 -12.90 -18.13
C THR A 278 31.29 -11.86 -18.32
N GLU A 279 30.99 -10.57 -18.13
CA GLU A 279 32.01 -9.51 -18.18
C GLU A 279 33.02 -9.68 -17.02
N CYS A 280 32.54 -9.91 -15.79
CA CYS A 280 33.44 -10.10 -14.64
C CYS A 280 34.16 -11.47 -14.68
N HIS A 281 33.47 -12.56 -15.04
CA HIS A 281 34.07 -13.89 -15.18
C HIS A 281 34.89 -14.07 -16.47
N GLY A 282 34.76 -13.16 -17.44
CA GLY A 282 35.49 -13.11 -18.70
C GLY A 282 36.65 -12.12 -18.75
N SER A 283 36.66 -11.08 -17.89
CA SER A 283 37.65 -9.99 -17.88
C SER A 283 39.00 -10.31 -17.22
N GLY A 284 39.20 -11.55 -16.74
CA GLY A 284 40.55 -12.13 -16.57
C GLY A 284 41.52 -11.37 -15.66
N THR A 285 41.08 -10.83 -14.53
CA THR A 285 41.97 -10.12 -13.57
C THR A 285 42.50 -10.98 -12.42
N LEU A 286 42.32 -12.31 -12.49
CA LEU A 286 43.00 -13.27 -11.63
C LEU A 286 43.64 -14.31 -12.57
N GLU A 287 44.96 -14.49 -12.46
CA GLU A 287 45.93 -15.02 -13.43
C GLU A 287 45.68 -16.36 -14.17
N GLU A 288 44.48 -16.96 -14.15
CA GLU A 288 44.23 -18.20 -14.90
C GLU A 288 42.87 -18.22 -15.58
N SER A 289 42.90 -17.99 -16.90
CA SER A 289 42.09 -18.66 -17.94
C SER A 289 40.57 -18.75 -17.75
N LYS A 290 39.81 -18.09 -18.65
CA LYS A 290 38.46 -18.48 -19.15
C LYS A 290 37.72 -19.44 -18.20
N VAL A 291 36.97 -18.90 -17.25
CA VAL A 291 36.24 -19.67 -16.23
C VAL A 291 35.26 -20.64 -16.92
N LYS A 292 35.71 -21.87 -17.15
CA LYS A 292 34.87 -22.98 -17.58
C LYS A 292 34.60 -23.85 -16.35
N PRO A 293 33.34 -24.23 -16.09
CA PRO A 293 33.06 -25.10 -14.96
C PRO A 293 33.80 -26.44 -15.12
N ALA A 294 34.15 -27.06 -13.99
CA ALA A 294 35.03 -28.25 -13.94
C ALA A 294 34.51 -29.41 -14.79
N ASN A 295 33.18 -29.52 -14.94
CA ASN A 295 32.51 -30.48 -15.80
C ASN A 295 33.01 -30.46 -17.26
N HIS A 296 33.43 -29.30 -17.79
CA HIS A 296 33.95 -29.15 -19.15
C HIS A 296 35.31 -29.85 -19.37
N ARG A 297 36.01 -30.22 -18.28
CA ARG A 297 37.28 -30.94 -18.33
C ARG A 297 37.11 -32.45 -18.14
N GLU A 298 35.89 -32.93 -17.90
CA GLU A 298 35.63 -34.36 -17.69
C GLU A 298 35.61 -35.14 -19.01
N ALA A 299 36.22 -36.33 -19.01
CA ALA A 299 36.20 -37.22 -20.17
C ALA A 299 34.76 -37.61 -20.56
N GLY A 300 34.41 -37.51 -21.85
CA GLY A 300 33.04 -37.79 -22.30
C GLY A 300 32.00 -36.78 -21.84
N PHE A 301 32.42 -35.56 -21.46
CA PHE A 301 31.50 -34.45 -21.23
C PHE A 301 30.65 -34.19 -22.48
N LEU A 302 31.29 -33.95 -23.62
CA LEU A 302 30.65 -33.86 -24.93
C LEU A 302 30.90 -35.14 -25.73
N VAL A 303 29.83 -35.79 -26.21
CA VAL A 303 29.90 -36.92 -27.13
C VAL A 303 29.10 -36.58 -28.38
N LEU A 304 29.80 -36.40 -29.49
CA LEU A 304 29.21 -36.01 -30.77
C LEU A 304 28.65 -37.23 -31.52
N GLY A 305 27.62 -37.00 -32.34
CA GLY A 305 26.99 -38.01 -33.20
C GLY A 305 25.57 -38.41 -32.77
N ARG A 306 24.69 -38.50 -33.77
CA ARG A 306 23.28 -38.85 -33.61
C ARG A 306 23.12 -40.22 -32.95
N GLY A 307 22.38 -40.28 -31.84
CA GLY A 307 22.11 -41.52 -31.10
C GLY A 307 23.12 -41.88 -30.01
N ASN A 308 24.21 -41.11 -29.85
CA ASN A 308 25.23 -41.36 -28.81
C ASN A 308 24.87 -40.83 -27.41
N GLY A 309 23.67 -40.26 -27.26
CA GLY A 309 23.16 -39.76 -25.97
C GLY A 309 23.76 -38.43 -25.50
N GLY A 310 24.68 -37.81 -26.25
CA GLY A 310 25.20 -36.46 -25.98
C GLY A 310 26.13 -36.34 -24.76
N GLY A 311 26.54 -37.46 -24.17
CA GLY A 311 27.47 -37.49 -23.03
C GLY A 311 26.89 -36.89 -21.74
N ARG A 312 27.78 -36.51 -20.82
CA ARG A 312 27.36 -35.86 -19.55
C ARG A 312 26.74 -34.49 -19.79
N HIS A 313 27.15 -33.80 -20.85
CA HIS A 313 26.60 -32.52 -21.28
C HIS A 313 25.08 -32.61 -21.43
N ALA A 314 24.57 -33.61 -22.17
CA ALA A 314 23.13 -33.76 -22.36
C ALA A 314 22.38 -34.09 -21.05
N VAL A 315 22.98 -34.86 -20.14
CA VAL A 315 22.38 -35.18 -18.85
C VAL A 315 22.32 -33.94 -17.95
N LEU A 316 23.38 -33.13 -17.93
CA LEU A 316 23.46 -31.93 -17.10
C LEU A 316 22.57 -30.81 -17.66
N ALA A 317 22.59 -30.58 -18.97
CA ALA A 317 21.74 -29.58 -19.63
C ALA A 317 20.25 -29.86 -19.45
N LYS A 318 19.84 -31.14 -19.42
CA LYS A 318 18.44 -31.52 -19.11
C LYS A 318 18.04 -31.27 -17.66
N ARG A 319 18.99 -31.25 -16.73
CA ARG A 319 18.73 -31.02 -15.31
C ARG A 319 18.69 -29.54 -14.98
N ASP A 320 19.51 -28.75 -15.66
CA ASP A 320 19.61 -27.31 -15.42
C ASP A 320 20.13 -26.58 -16.68
N ILE A 321 19.21 -26.26 -17.60
CA ILE A 321 19.56 -25.55 -18.83
C ILE A 321 19.94 -24.09 -18.56
N GLU A 322 19.34 -23.48 -17.53
CA GLU A 322 19.57 -22.09 -17.12
C GLU A 322 21.02 -21.87 -16.66
N TYR A 323 21.58 -22.85 -15.95
CA TYR A 323 22.99 -22.83 -15.58
C TYR A 323 23.89 -22.80 -16.82
N CYS A 324 23.55 -23.53 -17.88
CA CYS A 324 24.34 -23.60 -19.10
C CYS A 324 24.17 -22.33 -19.95
N SER A 325 22.94 -21.82 -20.05
CA SER A 325 22.62 -20.60 -20.80
C SER A 325 23.20 -19.33 -20.14
N SER A 326 23.62 -19.41 -18.88
CA SER A 326 24.28 -18.30 -18.18
C SER A 326 25.64 -17.93 -18.77
N CYS A 327 26.28 -18.85 -19.50
CA CYS A 327 27.58 -18.65 -20.15
C CYS A 327 27.51 -18.82 -21.67
N HIS A 328 26.46 -19.47 -22.20
CA HIS A 328 26.27 -19.77 -23.62
C HIS A 328 24.91 -19.27 -24.11
N GLU A 329 24.88 -18.57 -25.24
CA GLU A 329 23.65 -18.01 -25.78
C GLU A 329 22.99 -18.96 -26.81
N VAL A 330 21.71 -18.76 -27.09
CA VAL A 330 20.99 -19.52 -28.13
C VAL A 330 20.78 -18.69 -29.40
N GLU A 331 20.69 -17.35 -29.31
CA GLU A 331 20.19 -16.50 -30.41
C GLU A 331 21.10 -15.33 -30.86
N GLY A 332 22.23 -15.02 -30.20
CA GLY A 332 22.90 -13.71 -30.40
C GLY A 332 24.38 -13.74 -30.80
N ALA A 333 25.26 -14.37 -30.00
CA ALA A 333 26.72 -14.22 -30.18
C ALA A 333 27.56 -15.50 -30.06
N ASP A 334 27.06 -16.56 -29.41
CA ASP A 334 27.73 -17.86 -29.29
C ASP A 334 26.76 -19.00 -29.65
N PRO A 335 26.68 -19.45 -30.92
CA PRO A 335 25.71 -20.46 -31.34
C PRO A 335 26.11 -21.88 -30.88
N THR A 336 26.84 -22.03 -29.78
CA THR A 336 27.36 -23.31 -29.27
C THR A 336 26.27 -24.39 -29.19
N CYS A 337 25.05 -24.01 -28.81
CA CYS A 337 23.90 -24.93 -28.76
C CYS A 337 23.44 -25.34 -30.17
N MET A 338 23.28 -24.39 -31.09
CA MET A 338 22.81 -24.63 -32.46
C MET A 338 23.86 -25.28 -33.38
N LEU A 339 25.14 -25.25 -32.98
CA LEU A 339 26.21 -25.96 -33.67
C LEU A 339 25.99 -27.49 -33.62
N CYS A 340 25.37 -27.98 -32.55
CA CYS A 340 25.14 -29.41 -32.34
C CYS A 340 23.65 -29.78 -32.30
N HIS A 341 22.74 -28.85 -32.04
CA HIS A 341 21.29 -29.08 -31.99
C HIS A 341 20.54 -28.43 -33.16
N THR A 342 19.55 -29.13 -33.70
CA THR A 342 18.64 -28.61 -34.75
C THR A 342 17.35 -28.05 -34.13
N GLU A 343 16.65 -27.18 -34.86
CA GLU A 343 15.42 -26.50 -34.41
C GLU A 343 14.26 -27.46 -34.08
N ASP A 344 14.29 -28.68 -34.63
CA ASP A 344 13.34 -29.76 -34.34
C ASP A 344 13.73 -30.61 -33.10
N GLY A 345 14.78 -30.20 -32.37
CA GLY A 345 15.30 -30.92 -31.19
C GLY A 345 16.24 -32.09 -31.52
N GLY A 346 16.61 -32.26 -32.80
CA GLY A 346 17.61 -33.22 -33.24
C GLY A 346 19.05 -32.81 -32.88
N ILE A 347 19.99 -33.75 -33.05
CA ILE A 347 21.45 -33.52 -32.92
C ILE A 347 22.06 -33.68 -34.32
N ARG A 348 22.87 -32.71 -34.75
CA ARG A 348 23.56 -32.68 -36.05
C ARG A 348 24.65 -33.75 -36.18
#